data_AF-A0A2T0TQV8-F1
#
_entry.id   AF-A0A2T0TQV8-F1
#
_cell.length_a   1.000
_cell.length_b   1.000
_cell.length_c   1.000
_cell.angle_alpha   90.00
_cell.angle_beta   90.00
_cell.angle_gamma   90.00
#
_symmetry.space_group_name_H-M   'P 1'
#
loop_
_entity.id
_entity.type
_entity.pdbx_description
1 polymer ?
#
loop_
_entity_poly.entity_id
_entity_poly.type
_entity_poly.pdbx_seq_one_letter_code
_entity_poly.pdbx_strand_id
1 'polypeptide(L)'
;MEKRLEIIVRSILVFVLLFGFSAIAQVNPVGQKLDESKLHLTAGSSLVDDQTADGGKAVLRPANSPGETVWFGPYIKYQAGNYVVQFRMKVSSNQSSNSLCILDIVSFSGGLISNSINLKPTMFRNQQEWEIISIPVVIAENVDNIEIRGVNFTPGITDLYLDYINIVPADIRGFYSNEFTITPGGSVGIGTINPTAKLTVAGNIQSREVRVSVDAGADYVFKEGYPLQPLSELEAFIKQNQRLPEIASAMEMEKEGVNLSEMNIKLLKKIEELTLYMIDMKKENEQLKARVTKIESRDEL
;
A
#
# COMPACT_ATOMS: atom_id res chain seq x y z
N MET A 1 -18.85 74.31 -19.21
CA MET A 1 -18.44 72.95 -19.60
C MET A 1 -18.03 72.10 -18.40
N GLU A 2 -17.71 72.69 -17.24
CA GLU A 2 -17.34 71.93 -16.03
C GLU A 2 -18.51 71.34 -15.24
N LYS A 3 -19.74 71.89 -15.35
CA LYS A 3 -20.93 71.32 -14.67
C LYS A 3 -21.57 70.10 -15.35
N ARG A 4 -21.09 69.69 -16.53
CA ARG A 4 -21.59 68.47 -17.23
C ARG A 4 -20.70 67.24 -17.00
N LEU A 5 -19.51 67.41 -16.42
CA LEU A 5 -18.62 66.29 -16.09
C LEU A 5 -18.96 65.67 -14.71
N GLU A 6 -19.52 66.45 -13.77
CA GLU A 6 -19.98 65.92 -12.48
C GLU A 6 -21.21 64.99 -12.58
N ILE A 7 -22.05 65.15 -13.60
CA ILE A 7 -23.25 64.31 -13.79
C ILE A 7 -22.87 62.94 -14.37
N ILE A 8 -21.86 62.87 -15.24
CA ILE A 8 -21.40 61.59 -15.80
C ILE A 8 -20.56 60.81 -14.76
N VAL A 9 -19.81 61.50 -13.89
CA VAL A 9 -19.05 60.84 -12.81
C VAL A 9 -19.98 60.38 -11.66
N ARG A 10 -21.11 61.06 -11.39
CA ARG A 10 -22.12 60.57 -10.42
C ARG A 10 -23.03 59.47 -10.94
N SER A 11 -23.18 59.30 -12.26
CA SER A 11 -23.92 58.17 -12.83
C SER A 11 -23.09 56.89 -12.99
N ILE A 12 -21.77 56.95 -12.79
CA ILE A 12 -20.88 55.77 -12.78
C ILE A 12 -20.57 55.30 -11.34
N LEU A 13 -20.88 56.10 -10.31
CA LEU A 13 -20.64 55.77 -8.90
C LEU A 13 -21.90 55.42 -8.09
N VAL A 14 -23.02 55.08 -8.75
CA VAL A 14 -24.25 54.58 -8.10
C VAL A 14 -24.87 53.43 -8.92
N PHE A 15 -24.02 52.48 -9.34
CA PHE A 15 -24.46 51.14 -9.75
C PHE A 15 -23.72 50.08 -8.93
N VAL A 16 -23.66 50.31 -7.62
CA VAL A 16 -23.32 49.31 -6.62
C VAL A 16 -24.57 49.13 -5.79
N LEU A 17 -25.52 48.32 -6.27
CA LEU A 17 -26.52 47.60 -5.47
C LEU A 17 -27.45 46.79 -6.39
N LEU A 18 -27.70 45.55 -5.99
CA LEU A 18 -28.57 44.53 -6.59
C LEU A 18 -27.96 43.65 -7.69
N PHE A 19 -26.77 43.10 -7.41
CA PHE A 19 -26.76 41.64 -7.30
C PHE A 19 -26.61 41.32 -5.83
N GLY A 20 -27.71 40.90 -5.21
CA GLY A 20 -27.63 40.09 -4.01
C GLY A 20 -26.87 38.82 -4.37
N PHE A 21 -25.53 38.89 -4.38
CA PHE A 21 -24.79 37.81 -3.80
C PHE A 21 -25.26 37.81 -2.34
N SER A 22 -26.29 37.01 -2.07
CA SER A 22 -26.23 36.22 -0.86
C SER A 22 -24.80 35.69 -0.86
N ALA A 23 -23.96 36.24 0.02
CA ALA A 23 -22.77 35.55 0.43
C ALA A 23 -23.31 34.21 0.96
N ILE A 24 -23.41 33.22 0.07
CA ILE A 24 -23.57 31.84 0.47
C ILE A 24 -22.28 31.64 1.24
N ALA A 25 -22.42 31.63 2.56
CA ALA A 25 -21.33 31.36 3.47
C ALA A 25 -20.50 30.21 2.87
N GLN A 26 -19.22 30.46 2.66
CA GLN A 26 -18.28 29.41 2.32
C GLN A 26 -18.30 28.39 3.47
N VAL A 27 -18.92 27.24 3.24
CA VAL A 27 -18.81 26.04 4.07
C VAL A 27 -18.32 24.98 3.08
N ASN A 28 -17.03 24.71 2.96
CA ASN A 28 -16.38 23.72 3.83
C ASN A 28 -14.84 23.79 3.69
N PRO A 29 -14.15 24.42 4.65
CA PRO A 29 -12.78 24.05 5.03
C PRO A 29 -12.72 23.21 6.32
N VAL A 30 -13.87 22.96 6.96
CA VAL A 30 -14.00 22.18 8.20
C VAL A 30 -14.64 20.84 7.86
N GLY A 31 -14.08 19.74 8.38
CA GLY A 31 -14.63 18.40 8.14
C GLY A 31 -16.11 18.29 8.54
N GLN A 32 -16.88 17.54 7.77
CA GLN A 32 -18.30 17.30 8.01
C GLN A 32 -18.48 15.91 8.64
N LYS A 33 -19.20 15.86 9.76
CA LYS A 33 -19.69 14.62 10.35
C LYS A 33 -21.11 14.35 9.87
N LEU A 34 -21.35 13.14 9.39
CA LEU A 34 -22.64 12.61 8.98
C LEU A 34 -23.00 11.49 9.95
N ASP A 35 -24.01 11.77 10.77
CA ASP A 35 -24.63 10.78 11.64
C ASP A 35 -25.63 9.91 10.84
N GLU A 36 -26.24 8.96 11.53
CA GLU A 36 -27.23 8.04 10.97
C GLU A 36 -28.46 8.76 10.39
N SER A 37 -28.79 9.97 10.87
CA SER A 37 -29.94 10.75 10.42
C SER A 37 -29.76 11.30 9.01
N LYS A 38 -28.52 11.34 8.50
CA LYS A 38 -28.20 11.82 7.15
C LYS A 38 -28.27 10.73 6.08
N LEU A 39 -28.46 9.47 6.49
CA LEU A 39 -28.43 8.31 5.60
C LEU A 39 -29.85 7.78 5.36
N HIS A 40 -30.10 7.32 4.14
CA HIS A 40 -31.27 6.53 3.84
C HIS A 40 -30.96 5.05 4.10
N LEU A 41 -31.59 4.49 5.13
CA LEU A 41 -31.50 3.08 5.46
C LEU A 41 -32.50 2.27 4.63
N THR A 42 -32.08 1.10 4.17
CA THR A 42 -32.90 0.17 3.40
C THR A 42 -33.46 -0.95 4.28
N ALA A 43 -34.34 -1.78 3.71
CA ALA A 43 -34.88 -2.95 4.39
C ALA A 43 -33.76 -3.88 4.91
N GLY A 44 -33.84 -4.26 6.19
CA GLY A 44 -32.83 -5.05 6.90
C GLY A 44 -31.78 -4.22 7.64
N SER A 45 -31.75 -2.89 7.46
CA SER A 45 -30.94 -1.98 8.28
C SER A 45 -31.84 -1.29 9.30
N SER A 46 -31.37 -1.11 10.54
CA SER A 46 -32.11 -0.41 11.58
C SER A 46 -31.18 0.43 12.47
N LEU A 47 -31.77 1.37 13.21
CA LEU A 47 -31.05 2.04 14.29
C LEU A 47 -31.16 1.23 15.57
N VAL A 48 -30.04 1.08 16.26
CA VAL A 48 -29.96 0.43 17.57
C VAL A 48 -29.27 1.35 18.57
N ASP A 49 -29.68 1.23 19.84
CA ASP A 49 -28.98 1.91 20.93
C ASP A 49 -27.66 1.20 21.20
N ASP A 50 -26.56 1.95 21.16
CA ASP A 50 -25.23 1.48 21.47
C ASP A 50 -24.46 2.60 22.17
N GLN A 51 -24.31 2.48 23.49
CA GLN A 51 -23.66 3.49 24.32
C GLN A 51 -22.16 3.68 24.00
N THR A 52 -21.57 2.77 23.22
CA THR A 52 -20.17 2.88 22.76
C THR A 52 -20.04 3.63 21.43
N ALA A 53 -21.15 3.87 20.74
CA ALA A 53 -21.22 4.72 19.55
C ALA A 53 -21.25 6.21 19.94
N ASP A 54 -20.79 7.07 19.05
CA ASP A 54 -20.96 8.50 19.23
C ASP A 54 -22.45 8.87 19.12
N GLY A 55 -22.97 9.65 20.06
CA GLY A 55 -24.41 9.93 20.14
C GLY A 55 -25.26 8.76 20.66
N GLY A 56 -24.64 7.63 21.04
CA GLY A 56 -25.31 6.50 21.69
C GLY A 56 -26.16 5.63 20.77
N LYS A 57 -26.06 5.80 19.45
CA LYS A 57 -26.82 5.07 18.44
C LYS A 57 -25.91 4.62 17.30
N ALA A 58 -26.29 3.53 16.66
CA ALA A 58 -25.61 3.03 15.48
C ALA A 58 -26.62 2.47 14.48
N VAL A 59 -26.26 2.51 13.20
CA VAL A 59 -26.90 1.70 12.18
C VAL A 59 -26.42 0.25 12.35
N LEU A 60 -27.35 -0.69 12.46
CA LEU A 60 -27.10 -2.13 12.46
C LEU A 60 -27.62 -2.74 11.16
N ARG A 61 -26.78 -3.54 10.52
CA ARG A 61 -27.14 -4.50 9.47
C ARG A 61 -26.83 -5.90 9.98
N PRO A 62 -27.84 -6.65 10.47
CA PRO A 62 -27.64 -8.02 10.94
C PRO A 62 -27.15 -8.94 9.83
N ALA A 63 -26.36 -9.96 10.17
CA ALA A 63 -25.79 -10.91 9.22
C ALA A 63 -26.85 -11.61 8.36
N ASN A 64 -28.04 -11.85 8.91
CA ASN A 64 -29.15 -12.54 8.22
C ASN A 64 -30.01 -11.60 7.33
N SER A 65 -29.61 -10.34 7.18
CA SER A 65 -30.34 -9.37 6.34
C SER A 65 -30.21 -9.69 4.85
N PRO A 66 -31.14 -9.23 4.00
CA PRO A 66 -31.08 -9.45 2.54
C PRO A 66 -29.80 -8.90 1.90
N GLY A 67 -29.40 -9.48 0.78
CA GLY A 67 -28.19 -9.09 0.04
C GLY A 67 -28.41 -7.88 -0.85
N GLU A 68 -28.59 -6.71 -0.26
CA GLU A 68 -28.96 -5.46 -0.95
C GLU A 68 -28.10 -4.29 -0.46
N THR A 69 -28.41 -3.08 -0.92
CA THR A 69 -27.89 -1.85 -0.34
C THR A 69 -28.18 -1.81 1.16
N VAL A 70 -27.22 -1.36 1.96
CA VAL A 70 -27.33 -1.19 3.42
C VAL A 70 -27.79 0.23 3.76
N TRP A 71 -27.13 1.22 3.15
CA TRP A 71 -27.49 2.63 3.21
C TRP A 71 -27.05 3.35 1.94
N PHE A 72 -27.66 4.50 1.67
CA PHE A 72 -27.24 5.41 0.62
C PHE A 72 -27.51 6.87 1.03
N GLY A 73 -26.94 7.80 0.26
CA GLY A 73 -26.94 9.21 0.60
C GLY A 73 -25.95 9.56 1.73
N PRO A 74 -26.00 10.78 2.26
CA PRO A 74 -26.74 11.92 1.73
C PRO A 74 -26.23 12.33 0.34
N TYR A 75 -27.06 13.07 -0.40
CA TYR A 75 -26.66 13.73 -1.65
C TYR A 75 -26.12 15.13 -1.33
N ILE A 76 -24.80 15.24 -1.15
CA ILE A 76 -24.17 16.48 -0.69
C ILE A 76 -23.33 17.11 -1.79
N LYS A 77 -23.51 18.42 -2.00
CA LYS A 77 -22.62 19.22 -2.83
C LYS A 77 -21.34 19.58 -2.06
N TYR A 78 -20.19 19.27 -2.65
CA TYR A 78 -18.88 19.63 -2.14
C TYR A 78 -18.13 20.50 -3.15
N GLN A 79 -17.20 21.33 -2.67
CA GLN A 79 -16.28 22.02 -3.56
C GLN A 79 -15.29 21.02 -4.16
N ALA A 80 -14.81 21.33 -5.36
CA ALA A 80 -13.73 20.57 -5.96
C ALA A 80 -12.52 20.53 -5.05
N GLY A 81 -11.87 19.38 -4.97
CA GLY A 81 -10.72 19.18 -4.11
C GLY A 81 -10.57 17.75 -3.66
N ASN A 82 -9.63 17.58 -2.75
CA ASN A 82 -9.21 16.31 -2.22
C ASN A 82 -9.77 16.11 -0.82
N TYR A 83 -10.39 14.95 -0.60
CA TYR A 83 -11.02 14.62 0.67
C TYR A 83 -10.74 13.17 1.05
N VAL A 84 -10.93 12.86 2.34
CA VAL A 84 -11.01 11.49 2.84
C VAL A 84 -12.37 11.30 3.47
N VAL A 85 -13.06 10.23 3.07
CA VAL A 85 -14.31 9.77 3.67
C VAL A 85 -13.98 8.66 4.65
N GLN A 86 -14.28 8.88 5.93
CA GLN A 86 -13.98 8.00 7.05
C GLN A 86 -15.26 7.39 7.59
N PHE A 87 -15.38 6.08 7.55
CA PHE A 87 -16.49 5.32 8.12
C PHE A 87 -16.04 4.78 9.47
N ARG A 88 -16.68 5.21 10.57
CA ARG A 88 -16.47 4.57 11.88
C ARG A 88 -17.42 3.39 12.00
N MET A 89 -16.86 2.19 11.98
CA MET A 89 -17.62 0.95 11.86
C MET A 89 -17.10 -0.11 12.82
N LYS A 90 -17.92 -1.14 13.09
CA LYS A 90 -17.47 -2.37 13.75
C LYS A 90 -18.22 -3.57 13.18
N VAL A 91 -17.67 -4.75 13.43
CA VAL A 91 -18.28 -6.03 13.05
C VAL A 91 -18.43 -6.95 14.25
N SER A 92 -19.47 -7.79 14.25
CA SER A 92 -19.67 -8.77 15.32
C SER A 92 -18.57 -9.84 15.37
N SER A 93 -17.97 -10.17 14.22
CA SER A 93 -16.86 -11.11 14.04
C SER A 93 -15.98 -10.64 12.89
N ASN A 94 -14.65 -10.70 13.06
CA ASN A 94 -13.66 -10.27 12.07
C ASN A 94 -12.94 -11.46 11.38
N GLN A 95 -13.50 -12.67 11.44
CA GLN A 95 -12.80 -13.90 11.04
C GLN A 95 -12.90 -14.25 9.55
N SER A 96 -13.89 -13.73 8.84
CA SER A 96 -14.14 -14.10 7.43
C SER A 96 -13.38 -13.22 6.45
N SER A 97 -12.78 -13.84 5.43
CA SER A 97 -12.14 -13.16 4.30
C SER A 97 -13.07 -12.90 3.11
N ASN A 98 -14.35 -13.30 3.21
CA ASN A 98 -15.36 -13.05 2.20
C ASN A 98 -15.76 -11.57 2.19
N SER A 99 -16.23 -11.10 1.03
CA SER A 99 -16.84 -9.77 0.91
C SER A 99 -18.03 -9.65 1.85
N LEU A 100 -18.10 -8.57 2.63
CA LEU A 100 -19.23 -8.23 3.49
C LEU A 100 -20.15 -7.24 2.79
N CYS A 101 -19.60 -6.16 2.24
CA CYS A 101 -20.28 -5.18 1.39
C CYS A 101 -19.25 -4.37 0.60
N ILE A 102 -19.72 -3.51 -0.30
CA ILE A 102 -18.89 -2.53 -0.98
C ILE A 102 -19.20 -1.15 -0.40
N LEU A 103 -18.16 -0.44 0.04
CA LEU A 103 -18.23 0.98 0.38
C LEU A 103 -17.82 1.77 -0.87
N ASP A 104 -18.66 2.68 -1.33
CA ASP A 104 -18.34 3.53 -2.46
C ASP A 104 -18.83 4.97 -2.28
N ILE A 105 -18.23 5.87 -3.07
CA ILE A 105 -18.60 7.29 -3.14
C ILE A 105 -18.79 7.62 -4.61
N VAL A 106 -20.00 7.95 -4.99
CA VAL A 106 -20.36 8.20 -6.40
C VAL A 106 -20.94 9.58 -6.58
N SER A 107 -20.90 10.10 -7.82
CA SER A 107 -21.68 11.28 -8.19
C SER A 107 -22.98 10.89 -8.88
N PHE A 108 -24.07 11.59 -8.59
CA PHE A 108 -25.36 11.37 -9.25
C PHE A 108 -25.33 11.68 -10.76
N SER A 109 -24.43 12.57 -11.20
CA SER A 109 -24.23 12.89 -12.62
C SER A 109 -23.31 11.91 -13.38
N GLY A 110 -22.83 10.85 -12.72
CA GLY A 110 -21.93 9.85 -13.31
C GLY A 110 -20.50 10.33 -13.62
N GLY A 111 -20.13 11.55 -13.22
CA GLY A 111 -18.83 12.17 -13.52
C GLY A 111 -17.68 11.83 -12.57
N LEU A 112 -17.94 11.29 -11.37
CA LEU A 112 -16.89 10.98 -10.39
C LEU A 112 -16.30 9.58 -10.61
N ILE A 113 -14.97 9.52 -10.73
CA ILE A 113 -14.20 8.26 -10.81
C ILE A 113 -14.05 7.73 -9.38
N SER A 114 -14.96 6.85 -8.95
CA SER A 114 -15.07 6.35 -7.57
C SER A 114 -13.88 5.47 -7.18
N ASN A 115 -13.31 5.74 -6.01
CA ASN A 115 -12.63 4.70 -5.22
C ASN A 115 -13.69 3.92 -4.45
N SER A 116 -13.58 2.60 -4.42
CA SER A 116 -14.46 1.73 -3.65
C SER A 116 -13.63 0.74 -2.84
N ILE A 117 -14.15 0.36 -1.67
CA ILE A 117 -13.56 -0.68 -0.83
C ILE A 117 -14.52 -1.87 -0.79
N ASN A 118 -14.03 -3.02 -1.23
CA ASN A 118 -14.68 -4.29 -0.93
C ASN A 118 -14.41 -4.65 0.54
N LEU A 119 -15.30 -4.24 1.43
CA LEU A 119 -15.16 -4.39 2.87
C LEU A 119 -15.20 -5.87 3.24
N LYS A 120 -14.22 -6.31 4.04
CA LYS A 120 -14.13 -7.68 4.56
C LYS A 120 -14.02 -7.63 6.08
N PRO A 121 -14.60 -8.59 6.81
CA PRO A 121 -14.44 -8.65 8.26
C PRO A 121 -12.98 -8.68 8.72
N THR A 122 -12.10 -9.36 7.99
CA THR A 122 -10.66 -9.39 8.29
C THR A 122 -9.94 -8.03 8.13
N MET A 123 -10.61 -6.98 7.65
CA MET A 123 -10.07 -5.61 7.66
C MET A 123 -10.16 -4.95 9.04
N PHE A 124 -10.99 -5.50 9.94
CA PHE A 124 -11.09 -5.05 11.33
C PHE A 124 -10.08 -5.81 12.18
N ARG A 125 -9.24 -5.08 12.93
CA ARG A 125 -8.26 -5.65 13.86
C ARG A 125 -8.93 -6.41 14.99
N ASN A 126 -10.01 -5.85 15.53
CA ASN A 126 -10.75 -6.44 16.64
C ASN A 126 -12.24 -6.57 16.30
N GLN A 127 -12.86 -7.68 16.71
CA GLN A 127 -14.31 -7.80 16.69
C GLN A 127 -14.93 -6.95 17.79
N GLN A 128 -16.15 -6.45 17.59
CA GLN A 128 -16.90 -5.62 18.55
C GLN A 128 -16.23 -4.29 18.93
N GLU A 129 -15.16 -3.87 18.25
CA GLU A 129 -14.51 -2.57 18.47
C GLU A 129 -14.69 -1.63 17.28
N TRP A 130 -14.89 -0.35 17.59
CA TRP A 130 -15.04 0.69 16.58
C TRP A 130 -13.69 1.03 15.94
N GLU A 131 -13.64 0.90 14.62
CA GLU A 131 -12.48 1.24 13.81
C GLU A 131 -12.87 2.17 12.66
N ILE A 132 -11.89 2.91 12.14
CA ILE A 132 -12.10 3.83 11.03
C ILE A 132 -11.59 3.19 9.73
N ILE A 133 -12.50 3.04 8.76
CA ILE A 133 -12.18 2.69 7.38
C ILE A 133 -12.18 3.97 6.54
N SER A 134 -11.12 4.23 5.78
CA SER A 134 -10.97 5.49 5.04
C SER A 134 -10.95 5.26 3.52
N ILE A 135 -11.67 6.09 2.77
CA ILE A 135 -11.67 6.11 1.31
C ILE A 135 -11.26 7.52 0.84
N PRO A 136 -10.13 7.68 0.12
CA PRO A 136 -9.79 8.94 -0.49
C PRO A 136 -10.73 9.23 -1.67
N VAL A 137 -11.14 10.48 -1.82
CA VAL A 137 -11.98 10.93 -2.94
C VAL A 137 -11.48 12.25 -3.50
N VAL A 138 -11.40 12.31 -4.83
CA VAL A 138 -11.14 13.55 -5.57
C VAL A 138 -12.47 14.00 -6.15
N ILE A 139 -12.92 15.18 -5.75
CA ILE A 139 -14.15 15.80 -6.24
C ILE A 139 -13.73 16.81 -7.32
N ALA A 140 -14.18 16.63 -8.55
CA ALA A 140 -13.89 17.54 -9.66
C ALA A 140 -14.84 18.74 -9.68
N GLU A 141 -14.48 19.81 -10.40
CA GLU A 141 -15.28 21.06 -10.51
C GLU A 141 -16.69 20.84 -11.07
N ASN A 142 -16.90 19.80 -11.87
CA ASN A 142 -18.17 19.46 -12.49
C ASN A 142 -18.98 18.40 -11.73
N VAL A 143 -18.61 18.06 -10.48
CA VAL A 143 -19.37 17.15 -9.64
C VAL A 143 -20.40 17.93 -8.83
N ASP A 144 -21.68 17.77 -9.17
CA ASP A 144 -22.77 18.51 -8.50
C ASP A 144 -23.05 18.02 -7.08
N ASN A 145 -23.03 16.71 -6.87
CA ASN A 145 -23.19 16.10 -5.56
C ASN A 145 -22.50 14.73 -5.49
N ILE A 146 -22.07 14.38 -4.29
CA ILE A 146 -21.60 13.04 -3.95
C ILE A 146 -22.70 12.30 -3.18
N GLU A 147 -22.71 10.98 -3.32
CA GLU A 147 -23.53 10.02 -2.61
C GLU A 147 -22.60 8.99 -1.99
N ILE A 148 -22.79 8.68 -0.71
CA ILE A 148 -21.96 7.70 0.02
C ILE A 148 -22.80 6.45 0.27
N ARG A 149 -22.30 5.27 -0.06
CA ARG A 149 -23.12 4.06 0.00
C ARG A 149 -22.37 2.88 0.60
N GLY A 150 -23.14 2.04 1.29
CA GLY A 150 -22.79 0.66 1.58
C GLY A 150 -23.69 -0.22 0.72
N VAL A 151 -23.17 -0.82 -0.34
CA VAL A 151 -23.93 -1.61 -1.32
C VAL A 151 -23.51 -3.07 -1.33
N ASN A 152 -24.30 -3.93 -1.98
CA ASN A 152 -23.98 -5.35 -2.18
C ASN A 152 -23.65 -6.08 -0.86
N PHE A 153 -24.48 -5.90 0.17
CA PHE A 153 -24.32 -6.66 1.40
C PHE A 153 -24.38 -8.16 1.13
N THR A 154 -23.51 -8.93 1.78
CA THR A 154 -23.48 -10.40 1.66
C THR A 154 -24.06 -11.01 2.93
N PRO A 155 -25.23 -11.68 2.86
CA PRO A 155 -25.83 -12.33 4.01
C PRO A 155 -24.97 -13.48 4.55
N GLY A 156 -25.07 -13.75 5.85
CA GLY A 156 -24.44 -14.88 6.53
C GLY A 156 -22.98 -14.67 6.95
N ILE A 157 -22.42 -13.48 6.75
CA ILE A 157 -21.01 -13.20 7.08
C ILE A 157 -20.83 -12.74 8.53
N THR A 158 -21.33 -11.56 8.88
CA THR A 158 -21.29 -10.99 10.23
C THR A 158 -22.23 -9.79 10.32
N ASP A 159 -22.62 -9.38 11.54
CA ASP A 159 -23.35 -8.12 11.70
C ASP A 159 -22.40 -6.96 11.47
N LEU A 160 -22.88 -5.96 10.75
CA LEU A 160 -22.18 -4.73 10.46
C LEU A 160 -22.82 -3.58 11.21
N TYR A 161 -22.00 -2.78 11.88
CA TYR A 161 -22.42 -1.57 12.55
C TYR A 161 -21.72 -0.37 11.92
N LEU A 162 -22.46 0.71 11.70
CA LEU A 162 -21.95 2.02 11.30
C LEU A 162 -22.38 3.03 12.36
N ASP A 163 -21.41 3.75 12.90
CA ASP A 163 -21.65 4.87 13.83
C ASP A 163 -21.87 6.15 13.01
N TYR A 164 -20.78 6.70 12.45
CA TYR A 164 -20.82 7.92 11.66
C TYR A 164 -19.89 7.85 10.46
N ILE A 165 -20.09 8.79 9.53
CA ILE A 165 -19.21 9.04 8.39
C ILE A 165 -18.64 10.46 8.52
N ASN A 166 -17.33 10.61 8.51
CA ASN A 166 -16.68 11.92 8.42
C ASN A 166 -16.16 12.16 7.00
N ILE A 167 -16.31 13.37 6.50
CA ILE A 167 -15.67 13.84 5.28
C ILE A 167 -14.73 14.96 5.67
N VAL A 168 -13.43 14.74 5.53
CA VAL A 168 -12.41 15.73 5.92
C VAL A 168 -11.63 16.19 4.69
N PRO A 169 -11.35 17.51 4.55
CA PRO A 169 -10.37 17.97 3.57
C PRO A 169 -9.04 17.27 3.83
N ALA A 170 -8.40 16.78 2.79
CA ALA A 170 -7.11 16.13 2.89
C ALA A 170 -6.21 16.63 1.76
N ASP A 171 -5.06 17.20 2.11
CA ASP A 171 -3.95 17.25 1.15
C ASP A 171 -3.49 15.80 0.95
N ILE A 172 -3.71 15.24 -0.25
CA ILE A 172 -3.48 13.82 -0.58
C ILE A 172 -2.00 13.39 -0.42
N ARG A 173 -1.08 14.31 -0.10
CA ARG A 173 0.36 14.09 0.09
C ARG A 173 0.78 13.19 1.28
N GLY A 174 -0.07 12.28 1.75
CA GLY A 174 0.35 11.38 2.84
C GLY A 174 -0.49 10.15 3.13
N PHE A 175 -1.70 10.01 2.59
CA PHE A 175 -2.55 8.84 2.90
C PHE A 175 -2.82 7.91 1.73
N TYR A 176 -2.88 8.41 0.48
CA TYR A 176 -3.03 7.59 -0.74
C TYR A 176 -2.56 8.34 -1.99
N SER A 177 -1.55 9.21 -1.89
CA SER A 177 -0.81 9.57 -3.09
C SER A 177 0.00 8.35 -3.52
N ASN A 178 0.31 8.26 -4.80
CA ASN A 178 1.35 7.38 -5.32
C ASN A 178 2.71 7.60 -4.62
N GLU A 179 2.85 8.47 -3.62
CA GLU A 179 4.07 8.68 -2.86
C GLU A 179 4.14 7.78 -1.62
N PHE A 180 3.03 7.60 -0.88
CA PHE A 180 2.97 6.78 0.34
C PHE A 180 1.57 6.20 0.59
N THR A 181 1.47 4.90 0.88
CA THR A 181 0.23 4.15 1.07
C THR A 181 0.36 3.13 2.21
N ILE A 182 -0.65 3.03 3.07
CA ILE A 182 -0.81 1.92 4.03
C ILE A 182 -2.14 1.22 3.73
N THR A 183 -2.09 -0.08 3.41
CA THR A 183 -3.29 -0.87 3.14
C THR A 183 -3.96 -1.33 4.44
N PRO A 184 -5.26 -1.67 4.44
CA PRO A 184 -5.92 -2.26 5.61
C PRO A 184 -5.23 -3.53 6.14
N GLY A 185 -4.53 -4.27 5.27
CA GLY A 185 -3.72 -5.45 5.65
C GLY A 185 -2.34 -5.12 6.26
N GLY A 186 -2.05 -3.84 6.50
CA GLY A 186 -0.81 -3.35 7.09
C GLY A 186 0.40 -3.39 6.15
N SER A 187 0.20 -3.50 4.84
CA SER A 187 1.30 -3.37 3.87
C SER A 187 1.55 -1.91 3.57
N VAL A 188 2.84 -1.54 3.46
CA VAL A 188 3.29 -0.18 3.15
C VAL A 188 3.76 -0.11 1.71
N GLY A 189 3.21 0.82 0.94
CA GLY A 189 3.68 1.19 -0.40
C GLY A 189 4.33 2.56 -0.37
N ILE A 190 5.51 2.71 -0.97
CA ILE A 190 6.15 4.00 -1.25
C ILE A 190 6.31 4.09 -2.76
N GLY A 191 5.80 5.11 -3.43
CA GLY A 191 5.80 5.14 -4.90
C GLY A 191 4.67 4.31 -5.54
N THR A 192 3.83 3.61 -4.76
CA THR A 192 2.79 2.69 -5.26
C THR A 192 1.60 2.56 -4.30
N ILE A 193 0.40 2.39 -4.85
CA ILE A 193 -0.84 2.11 -4.11
C ILE A 193 -1.14 0.61 -3.98
N ASN A 194 -0.41 -0.23 -4.72
CA ASN A 194 -0.62 -1.69 -4.78
C ASN A 194 0.65 -2.42 -4.29
N PRO A 195 0.95 -2.40 -2.98
CA PRO A 195 2.11 -3.12 -2.46
C PRO A 195 1.95 -4.63 -2.65
N THR A 196 2.99 -5.28 -3.17
CA THR A 196 3.05 -6.74 -3.42
C THR A 196 3.72 -7.51 -2.28
N ALA A 197 4.29 -6.79 -1.31
CA ALA A 197 4.90 -7.33 -0.10
C ALA A 197 4.50 -6.49 1.12
N LYS A 198 5.00 -6.82 2.31
CA LYS A 198 4.77 -6.00 3.52
C LYS A 198 5.33 -4.58 3.39
N LEU A 199 6.43 -4.43 2.66
CA LEU A 199 6.95 -3.15 2.22
C LEU A 199 7.27 -3.25 0.72
N THR A 200 6.67 -2.37 -0.09
CA THR A 200 6.98 -2.23 -1.51
C THR A 200 7.39 -0.79 -1.78
N VAL A 201 8.59 -0.59 -2.34
CA VAL A 201 9.08 0.73 -2.75
C VAL A 201 9.23 0.72 -4.27
N ALA A 202 8.40 1.49 -4.97
CA ALA A 202 8.51 1.71 -6.41
C ALA A 202 9.53 2.82 -6.69
N GLY A 203 10.80 2.52 -6.38
CA GLY A 203 11.92 3.45 -6.49
C GLY A 203 13.14 2.97 -5.73
N ASN A 204 14.11 3.87 -5.56
CA ASN A 204 15.36 3.56 -4.86
C ASN A 204 15.19 3.70 -3.35
N ILE A 205 15.87 2.82 -2.60
CA ILE A 205 15.99 2.91 -1.15
C ILE A 205 17.40 3.37 -0.81
N GLN A 206 17.52 4.57 -0.24
CA GLN A 206 18.78 5.01 0.37
C GLN A 206 18.74 4.69 1.87
N SER A 207 19.71 3.93 2.35
CA SER A 207 19.81 3.52 3.75
C SER A 207 21.25 3.63 4.23
N ARG A 208 21.42 3.83 5.54
CA ARG A 208 22.75 3.80 6.18
C ARG A 208 23.19 2.36 6.49
N GLU A 209 22.26 1.49 6.84
CA GLU A 209 22.48 0.08 7.13
C GLU A 209 21.21 -0.71 6.81
N VAL A 210 21.38 -1.92 6.27
CA VAL A 210 20.31 -2.93 6.15
C VAL A 210 20.82 -4.22 6.78
N ARG A 211 20.14 -4.68 7.83
CA ARG A 211 20.41 -5.98 8.44
C ARG A 211 19.36 -6.98 7.96
N VAL A 212 19.81 -8.01 7.26
CA VAL A 212 18.96 -9.12 6.82
C VAL A 212 19.23 -10.32 7.72
N SER A 213 18.23 -10.73 8.49
CA SER A 213 18.33 -11.94 9.33
C SER A 213 18.01 -13.17 8.49
N VAL A 214 18.89 -14.16 8.57
CA VAL A 214 18.76 -15.46 7.91
C VAL A 214 19.02 -16.55 8.95
N ASP A 215 18.32 -17.68 8.84
CA ASP A 215 18.44 -18.79 9.79
C ASP A 215 19.64 -19.72 9.49
N ALA A 216 20.36 -19.51 8.39
CA ALA A 216 21.47 -20.35 7.96
C ALA A 216 22.59 -19.56 7.26
N GLY A 217 23.84 -19.90 7.57
CA GLY A 217 25.07 -19.42 6.92
C GLY A 217 25.66 -20.42 5.92
N ALA A 218 26.82 -20.10 5.34
CA ALA A 218 27.52 -20.93 4.35
C ALA A 218 28.67 -21.80 4.89
N ASP A 219 28.95 -21.75 6.21
CA ASP A 219 30.13 -22.34 6.87
C ASP A 219 30.33 -23.86 6.68
N TYR A 220 29.32 -24.55 6.17
CA TYR A 220 29.36 -25.98 5.87
C TYR A 220 30.38 -26.36 4.78
N VAL A 221 30.87 -25.41 3.97
CA VAL A 221 31.90 -25.67 2.93
C VAL A 221 33.20 -26.17 3.54
N PHE A 222 33.51 -25.79 4.78
CA PHE A 222 34.74 -26.22 5.46
C PHE A 222 34.60 -27.55 6.22
N LYS A 223 33.43 -28.20 6.19
CA LYS A 223 33.23 -29.48 6.87
C LYS A 223 33.93 -30.61 6.12
N GLU A 224 34.42 -31.60 6.88
CA GLU A 224 35.05 -32.78 6.31
C GLU A 224 34.05 -33.53 5.39
N GLY A 225 34.52 -33.91 4.21
CA GLY A 225 33.69 -34.57 3.19
C GLY A 225 32.85 -33.62 2.32
N TYR A 226 33.06 -32.30 2.40
CA TYR A 226 32.43 -31.37 1.46
C TYR A 226 32.78 -31.74 0.00
N PRO A 227 31.80 -31.94 -0.89
CA PRO A 227 32.02 -32.35 -2.27
C PRO A 227 32.50 -31.16 -3.12
N LEU A 228 33.74 -30.74 -2.91
CA LEU A 228 34.36 -29.67 -3.69
C LEU A 228 34.49 -30.11 -5.15
N GLN A 229 33.84 -29.39 -6.06
CA GLN A 229 33.84 -29.70 -7.49
C GLN A 229 35.27 -29.67 -8.06
N PRO A 230 35.71 -30.62 -8.90
CA PRO A 230 37.00 -30.52 -9.57
C PRO A 230 37.09 -29.28 -10.48
N LEU A 231 38.25 -28.62 -10.54
CA LEU A 231 38.45 -27.41 -11.36
C LEU A 231 38.20 -27.65 -12.86
N SER A 232 38.48 -28.86 -13.37
CA SER A 232 38.20 -29.25 -14.75
C SER A 232 36.70 -29.29 -15.07
N GLU A 233 35.89 -29.81 -14.14
CA GLU A 233 34.44 -29.82 -14.27
C GLU A 233 33.86 -28.40 -14.14
N LEU A 234 34.42 -27.61 -13.23
CA LEU A 234 34.03 -26.20 -13.06
C LEU A 234 34.33 -25.39 -14.32
N GLU A 235 35.49 -25.59 -14.94
CA GLU A 235 35.86 -24.96 -16.21
C GLU A 235 34.89 -25.33 -17.33
N ALA A 236 34.55 -26.63 -17.45
CA ALA A 236 33.57 -27.10 -18.43
C ALA A 236 32.19 -26.45 -18.22
N PHE A 237 31.74 -26.37 -16.97
CA PHE A 237 30.49 -25.70 -16.63
C PHE A 237 30.49 -24.22 -17.01
N ILE A 238 31.56 -23.49 -16.67
CA ILE A 238 31.68 -22.05 -16.98
C ILE A 238 31.70 -21.83 -18.50
N LYS A 239 32.45 -22.65 -19.25
CA LYS A 239 32.50 -22.57 -20.72
C LYS A 239 31.11 -22.77 -21.34
N GLN A 240 30.34 -23.72 -20.83
CA GLN A 240 29.01 -24.05 -21.34
C GLN A 240 27.94 -23.04 -20.91
N ASN A 241 27.97 -22.56 -19.66
CA ASN A 241 26.86 -21.82 -19.06
C ASN A 241 27.15 -20.33 -18.85
N GLN A 242 28.40 -19.89 -19.03
CA GLN A 242 28.85 -18.50 -18.85
C GLN A 242 28.51 -17.93 -17.47
N ARG A 243 28.42 -18.78 -16.45
CA ARG A 243 28.13 -18.45 -15.05
C ARG A 243 28.74 -19.47 -14.10
N LEU A 244 28.81 -19.12 -12.83
CA LEU A 244 29.17 -20.07 -11.76
C LEU A 244 27.99 -20.99 -11.43
N PRO A 245 28.24 -22.23 -10.98
CA PRO A 245 27.20 -23.09 -10.44
C PRO A 245 26.40 -22.40 -9.33
N GLU A 246 25.09 -22.68 -9.26
CA GLU A 246 24.13 -22.16 -8.26
C GLU A 246 23.84 -20.66 -8.31
N ILE A 247 24.57 -19.89 -9.12
CA ILE A 247 24.29 -18.49 -9.38
C ILE A 247 23.30 -18.40 -10.56
N ALA A 248 22.23 -17.64 -10.37
CA ALA A 248 21.25 -17.39 -11.44
C ALA A 248 21.92 -16.68 -12.63
N SER A 249 21.36 -16.86 -13.82
CA SER A 249 21.81 -16.15 -15.02
C SER A 249 21.39 -14.68 -14.95
N ALA A 250 22.06 -13.82 -15.73
CA ALA A 250 21.69 -12.42 -15.84
C ALA A 250 20.21 -12.25 -16.28
N MET A 251 19.74 -13.05 -17.24
CA MET A 251 18.34 -13.02 -17.69
C MET A 251 17.35 -13.39 -16.59
N GLU A 252 17.66 -14.40 -15.76
CA GLU A 252 16.82 -14.77 -14.62
C GLU A 252 16.79 -13.64 -13.58
N MET A 253 17.94 -13.03 -13.27
CA MET A 253 18.03 -11.92 -12.32
C MET A 253 17.31 -10.66 -12.81
N GLU A 254 17.36 -10.35 -14.09
CA GLU A 254 16.63 -9.22 -14.69
C GLU A 254 15.12 -9.42 -14.64
N LYS A 255 14.67 -10.66 -14.86
CA LYS A 255 13.24 -10.99 -14.89
C LYS A 255 12.62 -11.10 -13.50
N GLU A 256 13.31 -11.74 -12.56
CA GLU A 256 12.75 -12.13 -11.25
C GLU A 256 13.26 -11.26 -10.10
N GLY A 257 14.29 -10.43 -10.34
CA GLY A 257 14.99 -9.67 -9.32
C GLY A 257 16.05 -10.52 -8.59
N VAL A 258 16.69 -9.92 -7.60
CA VAL A 258 17.74 -10.58 -6.80
C VAL A 258 17.36 -10.57 -5.32
N ASN A 259 17.31 -11.75 -4.71
CA ASN A 259 17.23 -11.87 -3.26
C ASN A 259 18.61 -11.57 -2.65
N LEU A 260 18.75 -10.41 -2.01
CA LEU A 260 20.03 -9.95 -1.48
C LEU A 260 20.65 -10.91 -0.43
N SER A 261 19.84 -11.48 0.46
CA SER A 261 20.30 -12.46 1.45
C SER A 261 20.85 -13.72 0.80
N GLU A 262 20.07 -14.32 -0.10
CA GLU A 262 20.45 -15.57 -0.75
C GLU A 262 21.68 -15.38 -1.63
N MET A 263 21.75 -14.27 -2.36
CA MET A 263 22.91 -13.93 -3.18
C MET A 263 24.17 -13.76 -2.32
N ASN A 264 24.09 -13.07 -1.18
CA ASN A 264 25.22 -12.93 -0.28
C ASN A 264 25.69 -14.27 0.33
N ILE A 265 24.77 -15.17 0.67
CA ILE A 265 25.11 -16.54 1.13
C ILE A 265 25.82 -17.32 0.02
N LYS A 266 25.30 -17.27 -1.22
CA LYS A 266 25.92 -17.94 -2.37
C LYS A 266 27.30 -17.36 -2.68
N LEU A 267 27.47 -16.05 -2.62
CA LEU A 267 28.78 -15.41 -2.80
C LEU A 267 29.77 -15.84 -1.71
N LEU A 268 29.33 -15.89 -0.44
CA LEU A 268 30.15 -16.39 0.66
C LEU A 268 30.59 -17.83 0.40
N LYS A 269 29.67 -18.72 0.02
CA LYS A 269 29.98 -20.10 -0.36
C LYS A 269 31.07 -20.16 -1.45
N LYS A 270 30.97 -19.35 -2.49
CA LYS A 270 31.95 -19.32 -3.59
C LYS A 270 33.32 -18.80 -3.14
N ILE A 271 33.37 -17.85 -2.20
CA ILE A 271 34.62 -17.39 -1.58
C ILE A 271 35.27 -18.49 -0.75
N GLU A 272 34.48 -19.28 -0.02
CA GLU A 272 34.99 -20.41 0.77
C GLU A 272 35.53 -21.53 -0.13
N GLU A 273 34.82 -21.88 -1.21
CA GLU A 273 35.29 -22.83 -2.23
C GLU A 273 36.58 -22.34 -2.90
N LEU A 274 36.64 -21.06 -3.29
CA LEU A 274 37.87 -20.43 -3.82
C LEU A 274 39.03 -20.55 -2.84
N THR A 275 38.77 -20.39 -1.54
CA THR A 275 39.78 -20.52 -0.50
C THR A 275 40.32 -21.96 -0.42
N LEU A 276 39.45 -22.97 -0.56
CA LEU A 276 39.89 -24.38 -0.64
C LEU A 276 40.77 -24.64 -1.87
N TYR A 277 40.38 -24.16 -3.06
CA TYR A 277 41.22 -24.30 -4.26
C TYR A 277 42.57 -23.60 -4.12
N MET A 278 42.63 -22.41 -3.50
CA MET A 278 43.89 -21.70 -3.25
C MET A 278 44.81 -22.46 -2.29
N ILE A 279 44.25 -23.07 -1.23
CA ILE A 279 45.00 -23.91 -0.30
C ILE A 279 45.60 -25.11 -1.03
N ASP A 280 44.82 -25.77 -1.89
CA ASP A 280 45.26 -26.95 -2.63
C ASP A 280 46.36 -26.58 -3.64
N MET A 281 46.15 -25.53 -4.43
CA MET A 281 47.12 -25.02 -5.39
C MET A 281 48.44 -24.60 -4.70
N LYS A 282 48.37 -24.02 -3.50
CA LYS A 282 49.57 -23.68 -2.72
C LYS A 282 50.34 -24.93 -2.31
N LYS A 283 49.66 -26.01 -1.90
CA LYS A 283 50.31 -27.29 -1.56
C LYS A 283 51.00 -27.89 -2.78
N GLU A 284 50.34 -27.92 -3.93
CA GLU A 284 50.94 -28.41 -5.18
C GLU A 284 52.17 -27.59 -5.57
N ASN A 285 52.11 -26.27 -5.44
CA ASN A 285 53.23 -25.39 -5.77
C ASN A 285 54.45 -25.64 -4.86
N GLU A 286 54.26 -25.81 -3.56
CA GLU A 286 55.37 -26.15 -2.65
C GLU A 286 55.95 -27.54 -2.95
N GLN A 287 55.13 -28.52 -3.34
CA GLN A 287 55.61 -29.81 -3.82
C GLN A 287 56.43 -29.69 -5.11
N LEU A 288 55.98 -28.87 -6.06
CA LEU A 288 56.70 -28.61 -7.30
C LEU A 288 58.05 -27.93 -7.03
N LYS A 289 58.09 -26.90 -6.19
CA LYS A 289 59.34 -26.25 -5.78
C LYS A 289 60.32 -27.22 -5.14
N ALA A 290 59.86 -28.05 -4.20
CA ALA A 290 60.70 -29.06 -3.57
C ALA A 290 61.29 -30.05 -4.59
N ARG A 291 60.51 -30.43 -5.61
CA ARG A 291 60.99 -31.28 -6.71
C ARG A 291 62.01 -30.57 -7.59
N VAL A 292 61.77 -29.30 -7.93
CA VAL A 292 62.69 -28.46 -8.72
C VAL A 292 64.03 -28.33 -7.99
N THR A 293 64.02 -27.94 -6.71
CA THR A 293 65.26 -27.84 -5.91
C THR A 293 66.03 -29.17 -5.85
N LYS A 294 65.31 -30.30 -5.75
CA LYS A 294 65.96 -31.62 -5.76
C LYS A 294 66.61 -31.95 -7.12
N ILE A 295 65.99 -31.57 -8.23
CA ILE A 295 66.55 -31.79 -9.57
C ILE A 295 67.79 -30.90 -9.79
N GLU A 296 67.69 -29.62 -9.44
CA GLU A 296 68.82 -28.67 -9.55
C GLU A 296 70.04 -29.15 -8.76
N SER A 297 69.83 -29.63 -7.52
CA SER A 297 70.93 -30.17 -6.69
C SER A 297 71.56 -31.47 -7.23
N ARG A 298 70.88 -32.18 -8.14
CA ARG A 298 71.39 -33.41 -8.76
C ARG A 298 72.22 -33.11 -10.01
N ASP A 299 71.90 -32.04 -10.72
CA ASP A 299 72.58 -31.65 -11.96
C ASP A 299 73.86 -30.82 -11.67
N GLU A 300 74.06 -30.39 -10.41
CA GLU A 300 75.28 -29.74 -9.90
C GLU A 300 76.37 -30.73 -9.39
N LEU A 301 76.12 -32.04 -9.43
CA LEU A 301 77.04 -33.12 -9.02
C LEU A 301 77.60 -33.89 -10.23
#